data_AF-A0AAP0J0J3-F1
#
_entry.id   AF-A0AAP0J0J3-F1
#
_cell.length_a   1.000
_cell.length_b   1.000
_cell.length_c   1.000
_cell.angle_alpha   90.00
_cell.angle_beta   90.00
_cell.angle_gamma   90.00
#
_symmetry.space_group_name_H-M   'P 1'
#
loop_
_entity.id
_entity.type
_entity.pdbx_description
1 polymer ?
#
loop_
_entity_poly.entity_id
_entity_poly.type
_entity_poly.pdbx_seq_one_letter_code
_entity_poly.pdbx_strand_id
1 'polypeptide(L)'
;MDAHTNNSIMTILTQDDVGGLQVCRDNCWVHVKPVPSTLVVNIGDMMQAMSNEKYKSVMHKVKTNQVKERFSICYFVFPGEDTVIHSSRYRPFTYKEFQAQVHRDVKATGAKVGLDRFKRDCNLSPF
;
A
#
# COMPACT_ATOMS: atom_id res chain seq x y z
N MET A 1 -3.08 -2.94 14.14
CA MET A 1 -2.47 -3.15 12.82
C MET A 1 -1.47 -2.04 12.61
N ASP A 2 -0.20 -2.39 12.47
CA ASP A 2 0.90 -1.43 12.42
C ASP A 2 0.91 -0.63 11.11
N ALA A 3 1.78 0.37 11.05
CA ALA A 3 1.91 1.24 9.89
C ALA A 3 2.44 0.47 8.68
N HIS A 4 1.70 0.51 7.56
CA HIS A 4 2.09 -0.15 6.31
C HIS A 4 1.48 0.53 5.08
N THR A 5 1.99 0.20 3.90
CA THR A 5 1.28 0.39 2.62
C THR A 5 0.73 -0.94 2.13
N ASN A 6 -0.31 -0.89 1.29
CA ASN A 6 -0.88 -2.10 0.69
C ASN A 6 -0.10 -2.50 -0.55
N ASN A 7 0.12 -3.81 -0.73
CA ASN A 7 0.73 -4.36 -1.95
C ASN A 7 -0.23 -4.36 -3.15
N SER A 8 -1.47 -3.91 -2.97
CA SER A 8 -2.53 -3.98 -3.98
C SER A 8 -2.40 -2.92 -5.08
N ILE A 9 -3.27 -2.99 -6.08
CA ILE A 9 -3.59 -1.86 -6.94
C ILE A 9 -4.47 -0.88 -6.15
N MET A 10 -5.53 -1.43 -5.55
CA MET A 10 -6.54 -0.68 -4.82
C MET A 10 -7.09 -1.50 -3.65
N THR A 11 -7.49 -0.83 -2.59
CA THR A 11 -8.24 -1.40 -1.46
C THR A 11 -9.53 -0.63 -1.29
N ILE A 12 -10.65 -1.34 -1.19
CA ILE A 12 -11.98 -0.80 -0.90
C ILE A 12 -12.36 -1.29 0.49
N LEU A 13 -12.66 -0.36 1.39
CA LEU A 13 -12.90 -0.62 2.81
C LEU A 13 -14.27 -0.09 3.21
N THR A 14 -15.04 -0.91 3.90
CA THR A 14 -16.14 -0.45 4.76
C THR A 14 -15.72 -0.57 6.22
N GLN A 15 -16.13 0.39 7.05
CA GLN A 15 -15.83 0.42 8.48
C GLN A 15 -17.06 0.87 9.26
N ASP A 16 -17.14 0.42 10.51
CA ASP A 16 -18.16 0.86 11.46
C ASP A 16 -17.96 2.31 11.94
N ASP A 17 -18.77 2.72 12.91
CA ASP A 17 -18.77 4.07 13.48
C ASP A 17 -17.65 4.34 14.51
N VAL A 18 -16.83 3.33 14.85
CA VAL A 18 -15.83 3.41 15.91
C VAL A 18 -14.57 4.16 15.47
N GLY A 19 -14.25 4.09 14.17
CA GLY A 19 -13.09 4.78 13.60
C GLY A 19 -11.76 4.11 13.95
N GLY A 20 -10.67 4.87 14.01
CA GLY A 20 -9.33 4.34 14.35
C GLY A 20 -8.38 4.14 13.16
N LEU A 21 -8.88 4.14 11.93
CA LEU A 21 -8.05 4.24 10.73
C LEU A 21 -7.33 5.59 10.71
N GLN A 22 -6.01 5.56 10.51
CA GLN A 22 -5.18 6.74 10.32
C GLN A 22 -4.34 6.59 9.04
N VAL A 23 -4.19 7.68 8.30
CA VAL A 23 -3.32 7.79 7.12
C VAL A 23 -2.21 8.79 7.40
N CYS A 24 -1.01 8.53 6.89
CA CYS A 24 0.11 9.46 7.00
C CYS A 24 0.09 10.41 5.79
N ARG A 25 -0.03 11.70 6.07
CA ARG A 25 0.04 12.78 5.07
C ARG A 25 1.01 13.82 5.57
N ASP A 26 2.00 14.18 4.75
CA ASP A 26 3.00 15.21 5.09
C ASP A 26 3.69 14.94 6.44
N ASN A 27 4.06 13.67 6.68
CA ASN A 27 4.63 13.15 7.94
C ASN A 27 3.73 13.25 9.18
N CYS A 28 2.45 13.60 8.99
CA CYS A 28 1.45 13.69 10.04
C CYS A 28 0.42 12.58 9.91
N TRP A 29 0.05 11.96 11.05
CA TRP A 29 -1.03 10.98 11.09
C TRP A 29 -2.39 11.67 11.20
N VAL A 30 -3.25 11.46 10.20
CA VAL A 30 -4.59 12.03 10.11
C VAL A 30 -5.64 10.94 10.27
N HIS A 31 -6.66 11.18 11.08
CA HIS A 31 -7.78 10.26 11.25
C HIS A 31 -8.69 10.26 10.02
N VAL A 32 -9.07 9.07 9.57
CA VAL A 32 -10.15 8.90 8.60
C VAL A 32 -11.45 8.73 9.37
N LYS A 33 -12.25 9.80 9.43
CA LYS A 33 -13.55 9.79 10.12
C LYS A 33 -14.50 8.81 9.41
N PRO A 34 -15.14 7.87 10.12
CA PRO A 34 -16.21 7.08 9.55
C PRO A 34 -17.36 7.96 9.06
N VAL A 35 -17.82 7.72 7.84
CA VAL A 35 -19.00 8.37 7.28
C VAL A 35 -20.00 7.28 6.92
N PRO A 36 -21.22 7.30 7.47
CA PRO A 36 -22.24 6.29 7.19
C PRO A 36 -22.48 6.13 5.69
N SER A 37 -22.70 4.89 5.25
CA SER A 37 -23.00 4.54 3.85
C SER A 37 -21.92 4.96 2.85
N THR A 38 -20.65 5.00 3.27
CA THR A 38 -19.52 5.29 2.39
C THR A 38 -18.50 4.16 2.37
N LEU A 39 -17.67 4.17 1.33
CA LEU A 39 -16.51 3.30 1.20
C LEU A 39 -15.25 4.16 1.20
N VAL A 40 -14.23 3.70 1.91
CA VAL A 40 -12.89 4.27 1.83
C VAL A 40 -12.13 3.54 0.73
N VAL A 41 -11.52 4.30 -0.19
CA VAL A 41 -10.68 3.74 -1.25
C VAL A 41 -9.24 4.18 -1.02
N ASN A 42 -8.32 3.21 -0.92
CA ASN A 42 -6.88 3.45 -0.82
C ASN A 42 -6.16 2.90 -2.05
N ILE A 43 -5.08 3.57 -2.45
CA ILE A 43 -4.19 3.18 -3.53
C ILE A 43 -3.00 2.39 -2.96
N GLY A 44 -2.72 1.23 -3.55
CA GLY A 44 -1.59 0.39 -3.16
C GLY A 44 -0.34 0.59 -4.02
N ASP A 45 0.73 -0.10 -3.66
CA ASP A 45 2.04 -0.02 -4.31
C ASP A 45 1.97 -0.31 -5.81
N MET A 46 1.12 -1.26 -6.25
CA MET A 46 1.09 -1.63 -7.68
C MET A 46 0.56 -0.48 -8.53
N MET A 47 -0.48 0.23 -8.07
CA MET A 47 -0.96 1.41 -8.77
C MET A 47 0.05 2.56 -8.72
N GLN A 48 0.81 2.73 -7.62
CA GLN A 48 1.90 3.69 -7.58
C GLN A 48 2.95 3.39 -8.67
N ALA A 49 3.36 2.12 -8.80
CA ALA A 49 4.30 1.71 -9.84
C ALA A 49 3.74 1.89 -11.25
N MET A 50 2.54 1.39 -11.51
CA MET A 50 1.85 1.47 -12.82
C MET A 50 1.62 2.92 -13.27
N SER A 51 1.40 3.84 -12.32
CA SER A 51 1.15 5.25 -12.61
C SER A 51 2.42 6.11 -12.70
N ASN A 52 3.62 5.50 -12.71
CA ASN A 52 4.90 6.22 -12.65
C ASN A 52 4.97 7.19 -11.46
N GLU A 53 4.46 6.76 -10.32
CA GLU A 53 4.34 7.52 -9.07
C GLU A 53 3.39 8.73 -9.11
N LYS A 54 2.53 8.86 -10.13
CA LYS A 54 1.49 9.91 -10.17
C LYS A 54 0.48 9.73 -9.04
N TYR A 55 0.12 8.49 -8.72
CA TYR A 55 -0.62 8.15 -7.52
C TYR A 55 0.33 7.60 -6.45
N LYS A 56 0.10 7.95 -5.19
CA LYS A 56 0.96 7.55 -4.08
C LYS A 56 0.25 6.51 -3.22
N SER A 57 0.96 5.43 -2.90
CA SER A 57 0.52 4.48 -1.89
C SER A 57 0.79 5.06 -0.51
N VAL A 58 -0.28 5.25 0.25
CA VAL A 58 -0.23 5.99 1.51
C VAL A 58 -0.04 5.02 2.67
N MET A 59 0.93 5.33 3.54
CA MET A 59 1.10 4.66 4.81
C MET A 59 -0.14 4.84 5.66
N HIS A 60 -0.68 3.74 6.16
CA HIS A 60 -1.86 3.74 7.01
C HIS A 60 -1.71 2.75 8.15
N LYS A 61 -2.43 2.98 9.24
CA LYS A 61 -2.46 2.12 10.43
C LYS A 61 -3.85 2.15 11.06
N VAL A 62 -4.12 1.19 11.92
CA VAL A 62 -5.35 1.17 12.72
C VAL A 62 -4.99 1.14 14.18
N LYS A 63 -5.42 2.16 14.92
CA LYS A 63 -5.31 2.22 16.37
C LYS A 63 -6.54 1.59 17.01
N THR A 64 -6.32 0.78 18.03
CA THR A 64 -7.38 0.25 18.89
C THR A 64 -7.82 1.31 19.89
N ASN A 65 -9.01 1.13 20.45
CA ASN A 65 -9.50 1.88 21.60
C ASN A 65 -9.87 0.87 22.70
N GLN A 66 -9.99 1.34 23.95
CA GLN A 66 -10.28 0.48 25.12
C GLN A 66 -11.78 0.34 25.40
N VAL A 67 -12.65 0.98 24.62
CA VAL A 67 -14.07 1.19 24.95
C VAL A 67 -15.00 0.31 24.13
N LYS A 68 -14.76 0.20 22.82
CA LYS A 68 -15.65 -0.47 21.87
C LYS A 68 -14.85 -1.21 20.80
N GLU A 69 -15.27 -2.44 20.52
CA GLU A 69 -14.74 -3.24 19.42
C GLU A 69 -14.98 -2.55 18.08
N ARG A 70 -14.03 -2.70 17.15
CA ARG A 70 -14.08 -2.09 15.82
C ARG A 70 -14.07 -3.18 14.76
N PHE A 71 -15.01 -3.11 13.84
CA PHE A 71 -15.12 -3.99 12.68
C PHE A 71 -14.92 -3.23 11.36
N SER A 72 -14.27 -3.89 10.42
CA SER A 72 -14.14 -3.40 9.04
C SER A 72 -13.92 -4.54 8.08
N ILE A 73 -14.37 -4.39 6.84
CA ILE A 73 -14.16 -5.36 5.77
C ILE A 73 -13.33 -4.67 4.68
N CYS A 74 -12.24 -5.33 4.29
CA CYS A 74 -11.35 -4.87 3.22
C CYS A 74 -11.49 -5.79 2.00
N TYR A 75 -11.76 -5.20 0.84
CA TYR A 75 -11.63 -5.86 -0.46
C TYR A 75 -10.37 -5.34 -1.16
N PHE A 76 -9.53 -6.24 -1.64
CA PHE A 76 -8.25 -5.91 -2.26
C PHE A 76 -8.23 -6.32 -3.73
N VAL A 77 -7.77 -5.43 -4.59
CA VAL A 77 -7.57 -5.68 -6.02
C VAL A 77 -6.08 -5.81 -6.29
N PHE A 78 -5.65 -6.93 -6.86
CA PHE A 78 -4.25 -7.20 -7.19
C PHE A 78 -4.08 -7.42 -8.69
N PRO A 79 -2.87 -7.20 -9.24
CA PRO A 79 -2.52 -7.71 -10.57
C PRO A 79 -2.54 -9.24 -10.57
N GLY A 80 -2.66 -9.87 -11.75
CA GLY A 80 -2.34 -11.28 -11.88
C GLY A 80 -0.87 -11.53 -11.56
N GLU A 81 -0.53 -12.70 -11.01
CA GLU A 81 0.83 -13.00 -10.52
C GLU A 81 1.94 -12.74 -11.54
N ASP A 82 1.73 -13.18 -12.78
CA ASP A 82 2.69 -13.04 -13.87
C ASP A 82 2.54 -11.74 -14.67
N THR A 83 1.67 -10.82 -14.22
CA THR A 83 1.53 -9.50 -14.85
C THR A 83 2.81 -8.69 -14.64
N VAL A 84 3.47 -8.32 -15.75
CA VAL A 84 4.66 -7.47 -15.71
C VAL A 84 4.23 -6.01 -15.52
N ILE A 85 4.73 -5.38 -14.46
CA ILE A 85 4.56 -3.97 -14.19
C ILE A 85 5.65 -3.18 -14.93
N HIS A 86 5.23 -2.38 -15.91
CA HIS A 86 6.11 -1.49 -16.65
C HIS A 86 6.05 -0.07 -16.09
N SER A 87 7.20 0.51 -15.79
CA SER A 87 7.35 1.88 -15.33
C SER A 87 8.67 2.47 -15.81
N SER A 88 8.69 3.79 -15.99
CA SER A 88 9.93 4.56 -16.20
C SER A 88 10.75 4.70 -14.90
N ARG A 89 10.11 4.61 -13.73
CA ARG A 89 10.75 4.76 -12.41
C ARG A 89 11.27 3.45 -11.82
N TYR A 90 10.71 2.32 -12.25
CA TYR A 90 11.03 0.99 -11.74
C TYR A 90 11.53 0.07 -12.87
N ARG A 91 12.49 -0.82 -12.59
CA ARG A 91 12.84 -1.90 -13.51
C ARG A 91 11.60 -2.78 -13.71
N PRO A 92 11.40 -3.43 -14.87
CA PRO A 92 10.28 -4.36 -15.02
C PRO A 92 10.31 -5.45 -13.95
N PHE A 93 9.15 -5.77 -13.38
CA PHE A 93 8.97 -6.85 -12.41
C PHE A 93 7.56 -7.42 -12.48
N THR A 94 7.36 -8.67 -12.08
CA THR A 94 6.02 -9.25 -11.93
C THR A 94 5.48 -9.07 -10.51
N TYR A 95 4.16 -9.14 -10.33
CA TYR A 95 3.58 -9.09 -8.99
C TYR A 95 4.10 -10.23 -8.09
N LYS A 96 4.30 -11.42 -8.67
CA LYS A 96 4.93 -12.57 -7.99
C LYS A 96 6.34 -12.27 -7.48
N GLU A 97 7.18 -11.63 -8.30
CA GLU A 97 8.53 -11.21 -7.89
C GLU A 97 8.48 -10.18 -6.76
N PHE A 98 7.54 -9.23 -6.83
CA PHE A 98 7.31 -8.26 -5.78
C PHE A 98 6.93 -8.93 -4.45
N GLN A 99 5.97 -9.85 -4.46
CA GLN A 99 5.57 -10.61 -3.26
C GLN A 99 6.72 -11.41 -2.68
N ALA A 100 7.49 -12.12 -3.52
CA ALA A 100 8.65 -12.89 -3.09
C ALA A 100 9.73 -11.99 -2.46
N GLN A 101 9.95 -10.79 -3.01
CA GLN A 101 10.88 -9.82 -2.44
C GLN A 101 10.40 -9.26 -1.10
N VAL A 102 9.12 -8.91 -0.97
CA VAL A 102 8.54 -8.46 0.30
C VAL A 102 8.67 -9.55 1.37
N HIS A 103 8.41 -10.81 1.03
CA HIS A 103 8.60 -11.93 1.95
C HIS A 103 10.06 -12.06 2.43
N ARG A 104 11.03 -11.91 1.51
CA ARG A 104 12.46 -11.89 1.87
C ARG A 104 12.80 -10.72 2.80
N ASP A 105 12.31 -9.52 2.51
CA ASP A 105 12.59 -8.33 3.32
C ASP A 105 12.03 -8.48 4.74
N VAL A 106 10.78 -8.94 4.89
CA VAL A 106 10.16 -9.17 6.20
C VAL A 106 10.90 -10.25 6.98
N LYS A 107 11.31 -11.35 6.32
CA LYS A 107 12.09 -12.40 6.98
C LYS A 107 13.47 -11.89 7.46
N ALA A 108 14.11 -11.03 6.69
CA ALA A 108 15.45 -10.53 6.99
C ALA A 108 15.47 -9.36 7.98
N THR A 109 14.46 -8.49 7.95
CA THR A 109 14.48 -7.19 8.66
C THR A 109 13.27 -6.94 9.55
N GLY A 110 12.26 -7.81 9.49
CA GLY A 110 10.97 -7.60 10.17
C GLY A 110 10.06 -6.57 9.47
N ALA A 111 10.51 -5.95 8.39
CA ALA A 111 9.76 -4.90 7.70
C ALA A 111 9.79 -5.08 6.18
N LYS A 112 8.75 -4.54 5.52
CA LYS A 112 8.69 -4.42 4.07
C LYS A 112 9.51 -3.21 3.61
N VAL A 113 10.41 -3.42 2.64
CA VAL A 113 11.07 -2.32 1.91
C VAL A 113 10.21 -1.88 0.71
N GLY A 114 9.60 -2.83 -0.01
CA GLY A 114 8.62 -2.54 -1.06
C GLY A 114 9.24 -2.07 -2.37
N LEU A 115 8.62 -1.09 -3.02
CA LEU A 115 8.96 -0.63 -4.38
C LEU A 115 10.40 -0.11 -4.52
N ASP A 116 11.04 0.31 -3.43
CA ASP A 116 12.43 0.77 -3.45
C ASP A 116 13.40 -0.32 -3.94
N ARG A 117 13.09 -1.61 -3.75
CA ARG A 117 13.86 -2.75 -4.29
C ARG A 117 13.80 -2.88 -5.82
N PHE A 118 12.90 -2.13 -6.45
CA PHE A 118 12.62 -2.19 -7.88
C PHE A 118 12.87 -0.86 -8.58
N LYS A 119 13.31 0.19 -7.87
CA LYS A 119 13.70 1.46 -8.51
C LYS A 119 14.78 1.22 -9.56
N ARG A 120 14.70 1.91 -10.69
CA ARG A 120 15.81 1.93 -11.65
C ARG A 120 16.94 2.74 -11.07
N ASP A 121 18.17 2.29 -11.27
CA ASP A 121 19.33 3.11 -11.01
C ASP A 121 19.32 4.30 -11.97
N CYS A 122 19.22 5.52 -11.43
CA CYS A 122 19.27 6.75 -12.21
C CYS A 122 20.60 6.95 -12.96
N ASN A 123 21.60 6.10 -12.70
CA ASN A 123 22.92 6.16 -13.32
C ASN A 123 23.05 5.30 -14.59
N LEU A 124 21.96 4.65 -15.03
CA LEU A 124 21.92 3.84 -16.26
C LEU A 124 20.89 4.40 -17.25
N SER A 125 20.94 5.71 -17.51
CA SER A 125 20.39 6.28 -18.74
C SER A 125 21.49 6.21 -19.81
N PRO A 126 21.39 5.35 -20.82
CA PRO A 126 22.11 5.54 -22.06
C PRO A 126 21.21 6.37 -22.97
N PHE A 127 21.43 7.69 -22.96
CA PHE A 127 20.91 8.65 -23.94
C PHE A 127 19.39 8.92 -23.93
#